data_AF-A0A3D2URQ2-F1
#
_entry.id   AF-A0A3D2URQ2-F1
#
_cell.length_a   1.000
_cell.length_b   1.000
_cell.length_c   1.000
_cell.angle_alpha   90.00
_cell.angle_beta   90.00
_cell.angle_gamma   90.00
#
_symmetry.space_group_name_H-M   'P 1'
#
loop_
_entity.id
_entity.type
_entity.pdbx_description
1 polymer ?
#
loop_
_entity_poly.entity_id
_entity_poly.type
_entity_poly.pdbx_seq_one_letter_code
_entity_poly.pdbx_strand_id
1 'polypeptide(L)' 'MDREVAMSAVVCEKEKQMHAVTDASTEKSARKQFTRQTGQALIALGTFFKHIPPFNEAIDKTTGDTLISIGRKLKK' A
#
# COMPACT_ATOMS: atom_id res chain seq x y z
N MET A 1 -11.47 37.78 -37.03
CA MET A 1 -11.36 36.31 -37.03
C MET A 1 -11.05 35.89 -35.59
N ASP A 2 -11.98 36.10 -34.64
CA ASP A 2 -11.62 36.14 -33.21
C ASP A 2 -12.67 35.47 -32.32
N ARG A 3 -13.30 34.39 -32.81
CA ARG A 3 -14.33 33.65 -32.05
C ARG A 3 -14.04 32.17 -31.83
N GLU A 4 -13.04 31.59 -32.49
CA GLU A 4 -12.67 30.18 -32.29
C GLU A 4 -11.71 29.94 -31.12
N VAL A 5 -10.92 30.93 -30.72
CA VAL A 5 -9.85 30.72 -29.72
C VAL A 5 -10.41 30.59 -28.30
N ALA A 6 -11.62 31.10 -28.02
CA ALA A 6 -12.20 31.08 -26.68
C ALA A 6 -12.90 29.75 -26.31
N MET A 7 -13.26 28.91 -27.28
CA MET A 7 -13.91 27.61 -27.00
C MET A 7 -12.92 26.46 -26.76
N SER A 8 -11.66 26.58 -27.20
CA SER A 8 -10.63 25.55 -26.97
C SER A 8 -9.95 25.62 -25.59
N ALA A 9 -10.05 26.75 -24.89
CA ALA A 9 -9.46 26.89 -23.55
C ALA A 9 -10.29 26.19 -22.46
N VAL A 10 -11.62 26.09 -22.65
CA VAL A 10 -12.54 25.55 -21.63
C VAL A 10 -12.55 24.01 -21.63
N VAL A 11 -12.13 23.36 -22.74
CA VAL A 11 -12.02 21.90 -22.81
C VAL A 11 -10.74 21.40 -22.12
N CYS A 12 -9.67 22.20 -22.14
CA CYS A 12 -8.33 21.79 -21.67
C CYS A 12 -8.19 21.80 -20.12
N GLU A 13 -9.04 22.53 -19.39
CA GLU A 13 -9.07 22.47 -17.92
C GLU A 13 -9.87 21.28 -17.36
N LYS A 14 -10.81 20.73 -18.13
CA LYS A 14 -11.69 19.66 -17.65
C LYS A 14 -11.04 18.27 -17.68
N GLU A 15 -10.04 18.08 -18.53
CA GLU A 15 -9.36 16.77 -18.69
C GLU A 15 -8.20 16.57 -17.70
N LYS A 16 -7.51 17.65 -17.28
CA LYS A 16 -6.42 17.53 -16.29
C LYS A 16 -6.90 17.14 -14.90
N GLN A 17 -8.14 17.46 -14.55
CA GLN A 17 -8.70 17.17 -13.23
C GLN A 17 -9.17 15.71 -13.09
N MET A 18 -9.54 15.05 -14.20
CA MET A 18 -10.06 13.67 -14.17
C MET A 18 -8.94 12.61 -14.14
N HIS A 19 -7.80 12.88 -14.79
CA HIS A 19 -6.62 12.00 -14.72
C HIS A 19 -5.95 12.00 -13.34
N ALA A 20 -5.82 13.16 -12.69
CA ALA A 20 -5.22 13.25 -11.36
C ALA A 20 -6.04 12.52 -10.28
N VAL A 21 -7.36 12.49 -10.39
CA VAL A 21 -8.25 11.78 -9.44
C VAL A 21 -8.20 10.26 -9.64
N THR A 22 -8.00 9.81 -10.88
CA THR A 22 -7.92 8.38 -11.19
C THR A 22 -6.57 7.79 -10.75
N ASP A 23 -5.46 8.51 -10.99
CA ASP A 23 -4.12 8.11 -10.55
C ASP A 23 -3.97 8.10 -9.01
N ALA A 24 -4.49 9.13 -8.34
CA ALA A 24 -4.46 9.16 -6.87
C ALA A 24 -5.33 8.06 -6.24
N SER A 25 -6.35 7.57 -6.96
CA SER A 25 -7.22 6.47 -6.51
C SER A 25 -6.58 5.09 -6.71
N THR A 26 -5.94 4.86 -7.87
CA THR A 26 -5.17 3.64 -8.14
C THR A 26 -3.94 3.52 -7.24
N GLU A 27 -3.22 4.62 -6.97
CA GLU A 27 -2.11 4.64 -6.03
C GLU A 27 -2.55 4.32 -4.58
N LYS A 28 -3.69 4.87 -4.13
CA LYS A 28 -4.26 4.52 -2.81
C LYS A 28 -4.67 3.05 -2.74
N SER A 29 -5.21 2.50 -3.83
CA SER A 29 -5.58 1.08 -3.92
C SER A 29 -4.34 0.17 -3.88
N ALA A 30 -3.31 0.48 -4.67
CA ALA A 30 -2.04 -0.25 -4.71
C ALA A 30 -1.32 -0.19 -3.36
N ARG A 31 -1.28 0.98 -2.72
CA ARG A 31 -0.72 1.16 -1.37
C ARG A 31 -1.46 0.33 -0.33
N LYS A 32 -2.80 0.30 -0.39
CA LYS A 32 -3.61 -0.52 0.52
C LYS A 32 -3.36 -2.01 0.30
N GLN A 33 -3.26 -2.45 -0.95
CA GLN A 33 -2.94 -3.83 -1.28
C GLN A 33 -1.55 -4.23 -0.80
N PHE A 34 -0.54 -3.40 -1.08
CA PHE A 34 0.83 -3.59 -0.59
C PHE A 34 0.86 -3.67 0.94
N THR A 35 0.21 -2.73 1.63
CA THR A 35 0.16 -2.72 3.11
C THR A 35 -0.41 -4.03 3.68
N ARG A 36 -1.48 -4.56 3.07
CA ARG A 36 -2.07 -5.83 3.50
C ARG A 36 -1.17 -7.02 3.21
N GLN A 37 -0.50 -7.04 2.06
CA GLN A 37 0.46 -8.09 1.69
C GLN A 37 1.68 -8.07 2.60
N THR A 38 2.24 -6.89 2.89
CA THR A 38 3.31 -6.72 3.89
C THR A 38 2.84 -7.21 5.25
N GLY A 39 1.61 -6.88 5.66
CA GLY A 39 1.04 -7.39 6.91
C GLY A 39 0.96 -8.92 6.97
N GLN A 40 0.57 -9.58 5.88
CA GLN A 40 0.56 -11.04 5.78
C GLN A 40 1.97 -11.64 5.83
N ALA A 41 2.93 -11.04 5.12
CA ALA A 41 4.32 -11.49 5.11
C ALA A 41 4.95 -11.43 6.51
N LEU A 42 4.70 -10.35 7.26
CA LEU A 42 5.19 -10.21 8.64
C LEU A 42 4.58 -11.24 9.59
N ILE A 43 3.29 -11.58 9.43
CA ILE A 43 2.67 -12.64 10.22
C ILE A 43 3.33 -13.99 9.91
N ALA A 44 3.59 -14.28 8.64
CA ALA A 44 4.25 -15.52 8.24
C ALA A 44 5.66 -15.60 8.85
N LEU A 45 6.49 -14.56 8.65
CA LEU A 45 7.85 -14.49 9.19
C LEU A 45 7.87 -14.58 10.72
N GLY A 46 6.97 -13.89 11.41
CA GLY A 46 6.88 -13.98 12.86
C GLY A 46 6.47 -15.38 13.34
N THR A 47 5.63 -16.08 12.57
CA THR A 47 5.27 -17.49 12.86
C THR A 47 6.47 -18.41 12.65
N PHE A 48 7.27 -18.19 11.59
CA PHE A 48 8.52 -18.90 11.36
C PHE A 48 9.49 -18.72 12.53
N PHE A 49 9.72 -17.48 12.96
CA PHE A 49 10.63 -17.19 14.08
C PHE A 49 10.10 -17.70 15.42
N LYS A 50 8.79 -17.88 15.58
CA LYS A 50 8.22 -18.42 16.81
C LYS A 50 8.30 -19.94 16.90
N HIS A 51 8.20 -20.64 15.77
CA HIS A 51 7.93 -22.09 15.77
C HIS A 51 8.92 -22.94 14.99
N ILE A 52 9.79 -22.35 14.15
CA ILE A 52 10.68 -23.13 13.28
C ILE A 52 12.13 -23.02 13.78
N PRO A 53 12.75 -24.13 14.20
CA PRO A 53 14.18 -24.19 14.46
C PRO A 53 15.02 -23.95 13.19
N PRO A 54 16.22 -23.35 13.31
CA PRO A 54 16.86 -22.87 14.54
C PRO A 54 16.39 -21.46 14.96
N PHE A 55 15.46 -20.84 14.23
CA PHE A 55 15.10 -19.43 14.42
C PHE A 55 14.41 -19.16 15.76
N ASN A 56 13.61 -20.10 16.26
CA ASN A 56 12.97 -20.01 17.57
C ASN A 56 13.96 -20.04 18.76
N GLU A 57 15.18 -20.49 18.54
CA GLU A 57 16.24 -20.61 19.56
C GLU A 57 17.31 -19.53 19.38
N ALA A 58 17.66 -19.20 18.13
CA ALA A 58 18.72 -18.26 17.79
C ALA A 58 18.27 -16.79 17.85
N ILE A 59 16.97 -16.52 17.71
CA ILE A 59 16.39 -15.17 17.70
C ILE A 59 15.66 -14.93 19.02
N ASP A 60 15.63 -13.68 19.49
CA ASP A 60 14.89 -13.31 20.69
C ASP A 60 13.43 -13.78 20.60
N LYS A 61 12.97 -14.46 21.66
CA LYS A 61 11.66 -15.11 21.74
C LYS A 61 10.50 -14.16 21.45
N THR A 62 10.67 -12.86 21.69
CA THR A 62 9.65 -11.83 21.47
C THR A 62 9.60 -11.31 20.04
N THR A 63 10.63 -11.59 19.22
CA THR A 63 10.72 -11.10 17.84
C THR A 63 9.59 -11.65 16.98
N GLY A 64 9.28 -12.95 17.10
CA GLY A 64 8.17 -13.57 16.37
C GLY A 64 6.82 -12.93 16.72
N ASP A 65 6.55 -12.74 18.01
CA ASP A 65 5.32 -12.09 18.49
C ASP A 65 5.22 -10.62 18.06
N THR A 66 6.35 -9.91 18.02
CA THR A 66 6.43 -8.52 17.55
C THR A 66 6.08 -8.41 16.07
N LEU A 67 6.66 -9.27 15.22
CA LEU A 67 6.36 -9.30 13.79
C LEU A 67 4.89 -9.66 13.53
N ILE A 68 4.33 -10.64 14.26
CA ILE A 68 2.92 -10.99 14.18
C ILE A 68 2.04 -9.79 14.57
N SER A 69 2.39 -9.07 15.64
CA SER A 69 1.65 -7.89 16.12
C SER A 69 1.64 -6.76 15.09
N ILE A 70 2.80 -6.43 14.52
CA ILE A 70 2.91 -5.42 13.45
C ILE A 70 2.12 -5.86 12.22
N GLY A 71 2.29 -7.11 11.79
CA GLY A 71 1.60 -7.65 10.62
C GLY A 71 0.07 -7.63 10.77
N ARG A 72 -0.45 -7.93 11.96
CA ARG A 72 -1.89 -7.82 12.28
C ARG A 72 -2.40 -6.37 12.25
N LYS A 73 -1.58 -5.38 12.61
CA LYS A 73 -1.93 -3.96 12.50
C LYS A 73 -2.01 -3.50 11.04
N LEU A 74 -1.11 -3.99 10.18
CA LEU A 74 -1.06 -3.62 8.76
C LEU A 74 -2.09 -4.35 7.88
N LYS A 75 -2.53 -5.54 8.27
CA LYS A 75 -3.53 -6.31 7.51
C LYS A 75 -4.95 -5.72 7.58
N LYS A 76 -5.25 -4.95 8.64
CA LYS A 76 -6.54 -4.27 8.85
C LYS A 76 -6.80 -3.23 7.78
#